data_AF-A0A7D5MS71-F1
#
_entry.id   AF-A0A7D5MS71-F1
#
_cell.length_a   1.000
_cell.length_b   1.000
_cell.length_c   1.000
_cell.angle_alpha   90.00
_cell.angle_beta   90.00
_cell.angle_gamma   90.00
#
_symmetry.space_group_name_H-M   'P 1'
#
loop_
_entity.id
_entity.type
_entity.pdbx_description
1 polymer ?
#
loop_
_entity_poly.entity_id
_entity_poly.type
_entity_poly.pdbx_seq_one_letter_code
_entity_poly.pdbx_strand_id
1 'polypeptide(L)' 'MEYYLLSANQGDSGAQFYLGSLYERGEGVSQDLNKAIEYYKLSAALGYEEAQERLKNLNFSI' A
#
# COMPACT_ATOMS: atom_id res chain seq x y z
N MET A 1 -3.93 -13.27 -10.05
CA MET A 1 -4.07 -12.56 -8.77
C MET A 1 -3.60 -13.39 -7.57
N GLU A 2 -3.00 -14.57 -7.78
CA GLU A 2 -2.65 -15.50 -6.69
C GLU A 2 -1.21 -15.33 -6.17
N TYR A 3 -0.38 -14.51 -6.84
CA TYR A 3 1.05 -14.33 -6.52
C TYR A 3 1.37 -13.13 -5.61
N TYR A 4 0.45 -12.18 -5.40
CA TYR A 4 0.67 -11.06 -4.46
C TYR A 4 0.82 -11.53 -3.01
N LEU A 5 0.25 -12.70 -2.69
CA LEU A 5 0.35 -13.36 -1.39
C LEU A 5 1.75 -13.92 -1.10
N LEU A 6 2.58 -14.16 -2.13
CA LEU A 6 3.88 -14.83 -1.98
C LEU A 6 5.07 -13.86 -1.90
N SER A 7 4.90 -12.57 -2.20
CA SER A 7 5.99 -11.58 -2.30
C SER A 7 5.92 -10.43 -1.29
N ALA A 8 4.95 -10.42 -0.36
CA ALA A 8 5.05 -9.67 0.91
C ALA A 8 6.14 -10.24 1.86
N ASN A 9 7.10 -10.97 1.30
CA ASN A 9 7.92 -11.99 1.93
C ASN A 9 9.16 -11.43 2.64
N GLN A 10 9.09 -10.20 3.15
CA GLN A 10 10.01 -9.70 4.18
C GLN A 10 9.30 -8.95 5.32
N GLY A 11 7.98 -9.05 5.45
CA GLY A 11 7.27 -8.81 6.71
C GLY A 11 7.26 -7.38 7.29
N ASP A 12 7.90 -6.40 6.65
CA ASP A 12 7.87 -5.01 7.13
C ASP A 12 6.65 -4.29 6.57
N SER A 13 5.57 -4.33 7.35
CA SER A 13 4.32 -3.64 7.06
C SER A 13 4.51 -2.12 6.96
N GLY A 14 5.48 -1.54 7.67
CA GLY A 14 5.83 -0.13 7.58
C GLY A 14 6.49 0.23 6.25
N ALA A 15 7.39 -0.61 5.75
CA ALA A 15 8.02 -0.42 4.44
C ALA A 15 6.98 -0.47 3.30
N GLN A 16 6.03 -1.40 3.39
CA GLN A 16 4.93 -1.51 2.44
C GLN A 16 4.00 -0.29 2.49
N PHE A 17 3.67 0.21 3.68
CA PHE A 17 2.92 1.45 3.85
C PHE A 17 3.66 2.64 3.23
N TYR A 18 4.96 2.77 3.50
CA TYR A 18 5.76 3.86 2.98
C TYR A 18 5.80 3.84 1.44
N LEU A 19 6.01 2.68 0.82
CA LEU A 19 5.94 2.52 -0.64
C LEU A 19 4.57 2.94 -1.19
N GLY A 20 3.48 2.54 -0.53
CA GLY A 20 2.14 2.98 -0.90
C GLY A 20 2.02 4.51 -0.88
N SER A 21 2.58 5.16 0.14
CA SER A 21 2.57 6.62 0.27
C SER A 21 3.45 7.35 -0.74
N LEU A 22 4.53 6.72 -1.23
CA LEU A 22 5.37 7.28 -2.30
C LEU A 22 4.60 7.26 -3.63
N TYR A 23 3.93 6.16 -3.94
CA TYR A 23 3.08 6.06 -5.13
C TYR A 23 1.85 6.96 -5.04
N GLU A 24 1.26 7.14 -3.86
CA GLU A 24 0.16 8.08 -3.64
C GLU A 24 0.56 9.52 -3.94
N ARG A 25 1.76 9.92 -3.51
CA ARG A 25 2.27 11.29 -3.61
C ARG A 25 3.12 11.58 -4.85
N GLY A 26 3.57 10.54 -5.55
CA GLY A 26 4.53 10.66 -6.64
C GLY A 26 5.92 11.12 -6.18
N GLU A 27 6.31 10.77 -4.95
CA GLU A 27 7.61 11.16 -4.38
C GLU A 27 8.69 10.17 -4.80
N GLY A 28 9.57 10.57 -5.71
CA GLY A 28 10.64 9.71 -6.24
C GLY A 28 10.15 8.61 -7.21
N VAL A 29 8.84 8.49 -7.40
CA VAL A 29 8.17 7.61 -8.37
C VAL A 29 7.04 8.37 -9.06
N SER A 30 6.58 7.92 -10.22
CA SER A 30 5.36 8.48 -10.81
C SER A 30 4.16 8.18 -9.90
N GLN A 31 3.29 9.18 -9.73
CA GLN A 31 2.07 9.02 -8.96
C GLN A 31 1.19 7.94 -9.58
N ASP A 32 0.81 6.95 -8.78
CA ASP A 32 -0.01 5.82 -9.19
C ASP A 32 -0.86 5.33 -8.01
N LEU A 33 -2.12 5.77 -7.99
CA LEU A 33 -3.05 5.43 -6.92
C LEU A 33 -3.41 3.93 -6.89
N ASN A 34 -3.38 3.25 -8.04
CA ASN A 34 -3.64 1.81 -8.08
C ASN A 34 -2.52 1.03 -7.38
N LYS A 35 -1.27 1.39 -7.64
CA LYS A 35 -0.12 0.82 -6.91
C LYS A 35 -0.15 1.19 -5.44
N ALA A 36 -0.48 2.44 -5.10
CA ALA A 36 -0.63 2.85 -3.70
C ALA A 36 -1.63 1.95 -2.96
N ILE A 37 -2.79 1.69 -3.56
CA ILE A 37 -3.82 0.79 -3.04
C ILE A 37 -3.31 -0.64 -2.87
N GLU A 38 -2.54 -1.17 -3.82
CA GLU A 38 -1.96 -2.51 -3.71
C GLU A 38 -0.99 -2.62 -2.52
N TYR A 39 -0.09 -1.64 -2.34
CA TYR A 39 0.84 -1.63 -1.23
C TYR A 39 0.16 -1.41 0.13
N TYR A 40 -0.86 -0.53 0.19
CA TYR A 40 -1.65 -0.36 1.41
C TYR A 40 -2.45 -1.62 1.75
N LYS A 41 -2.97 -2.37 0.77
CA LYS A 41 -3.62 -3.67 1.02
C LYS A 41 -2.64 -4.70 1.59
N LEU A 42 -1.40 -4.74 1.10
CA LEU A 42 -0.36 -5.63 1.63
C LEU A 42 -0.01 -5.28 3.09
N SER A 43 0.23 -3.99 3.36
CA SER A 43 0.55 -3.50 4.71
C SER A 43 -0.62 -3.72 5.68
N ALA A 44 -1.85 -3.46 5.24
CA ALA A 44 -3.07 -3.73 6.00
C ALA A 44 -3.26 -5.22 6.31
N ALA A 45 -2.92 -6.11 5.37
CA ALA A 45 -3.00 -7.56 5.56
C ALA A 45 -2.01 -8.08 6.61
N LEU A 46 -0.92 -7.33 6.87
CA LEU A 46 0.03 -7.60 7.94
C LEU A 46 -0.34 -6.95 9.29
N GLY A 47 -1.51 -6.31 9.39
CA GLY A 47 -2.02 -5.71 10.62
C GLY A 47 -1.62 -4.26 10.86
N TYR A 48 -1.10 -3.55 9.84
CA TYR A 48 -0.81 -2.12 9.96
C TYR A 48 -2.11 -1.32 9.88
N GLU A 49 -2.53 -0.73 11.00
CA GLU A 49 -3.81 -0.03 11.12
C GLU A 49 -3.85 1.23 10.24
N GLU A 50 -2.74 1.96 10.19
CA GLU A 50 -2.60 3.17 9.37
C GLU A 50 -2.76 2.89 7.88
N ALA A 51 -2.35 1.70 7.42
CA ALA A 51 -2.57 1.29 6.05
C ALA A 51 -4.05 1.03 5.75
N GLN A 52 -4.81 0.48 6.71
CA GLN A 52 -6.24 0.28 6.57
C GLN A 52 -7.00 1.61 6.50
N GLU A 53 -6.62 2.58 7.32
CA GLU A 53 -7.20 3.93 7.28
C GLU A 53 -6.89 4.65 5.98
N ARG A 54 -5.63 4.62 5.53
CA ARG A 54 -5.24 5.22 4.25
C ARG A 54 -5.93 4.57 3.07
N LEU A 55 -6.04 3.25 3.06
CA LEU A 55 -6.76 2.51 2.02
C LEU A 55 -8.23 2.93 1.93
N LYS A 56 -8.90 3.12 3.06
CA LYS A 56 -10.28 3.64 3.10
C LYS A 56 -10.33 5.04 2.49
N ASN A 57 -9.46 5.95 2.94
CA ASN A 57 -9.43 7.33 2.46
C ASN A 57 -9.15 7.43 0.95
N LEU A 58 -8.24 6.61 0.41
CA LEU A 58 -7.98 6.58 -1.03
C LEU A 58 -9.19 6.07 -1.83
N ASN A 59 -9.85 5.00 -1.36
CA ASN A 59 -11.03 4.46 -2.06
C ASN A 59 -12.22 5.43 -2.10
N PHE A 60 -12.29 6.40 -1.18
CA PHE A 60 -13.30 7.46 -1.22
C PHE A 60 -12.88 8.69 -2.04
N SER A 61 -11.61 8.76 -2.45
CA SER A 61 -11.03 9.92 -3.16
C SER A 61 -10.84 9.69 -4.67
N ILE A 62 -11.21 8.50 -5.16
CA ILE A 62 -11.15 8.08 -6.57
C ILE A 62 -12.57 7.82 -7.05
#